data_AF-A0A661UP75-F1
#
_entry.id   AF-A0A661UP75-F1
#
_cell.length_a   1.000
_cell.length_b   1.000
_cell.length_c   1.000
_cell.angle_alpha   90.00
_cell.angle_beta   90.00
_cell.angle_gamma   90.00
#
_symmetry.space_group_name_H-M   'P 1'
#
loop_
_entity.id
_entity.type
_entity.pdbx_description
1 polymer ?
#
loop_
_entity_poly.entity_id
_entity_poly.type
_entity_poly.pdbx_seq_one_letter_code
_entity_poly.pdbx_strand_id
1 'polypeptide(L)'
;MSRQFTRDFLTEVALGNVTGYTIWNAMGERETMGTTAQGEDIWRGNDLAPAPTSDTTIPTPAAAGEQMTVVSEVAADASPAGAGIRTLRLEYLDASGDEQTEDITMNGTTGVNTVATNIRFVNDMYALTVGANGVASDHVKIYKTGTVGLVYNMIQLGGNKSLVPHRMVPNAKTLILLGWHATEAKSKRVAMRIRSTDMNGVIISGVFCFKDTAYINGTTTGQLETRIEIPALSIIKVSGWPDENLAETSCSWWGVLVDD
;
A
#
# COMPACT_ATOMS: atom_id res chain seq x y z
N MET A 1 39.91 -6.71 26.53
CA MET A 1 38.95 -5.68 26.10
C MET A 1 37.82 -6.36 25.35
N SER A 2 36.66 -6.57 25.98
CA SER A 2 35.46 -6.97 25.24
C SER A 2 35.03 -5.78 24.39
N ARG A 3 35.00 -5.94 23.06
CA ARG A 3 34.29 -5.00 22.19
C ARG A 3 32.82 -5.12 22.56
N GLN A 4 32.30 -4.13 23.27
CA GLN A 4 30.86 -3.96 23.44
C GLN A 4 30.35 -3.53 22.05
N PHE A 5 29.82 -4.48 21.28
CA PHE A 5 29.12 -4.14 20.05
C PHE A 5 27.84 -3.42 20.46
N THR A 6 27.78 -2.10 20.26
CA THR A 6 26.53 -1.36 20.37
C THR A 6 25.59 -1.93 19.31
N ARG A 7 24.52 -2.60 19.75
CA ARG A 7 23.51 -3.17 18.86
C ARG A 7 22.78 -2.03 18.16
N ASP A 8 22.62 -2.15 16.84
CA ASP A 8 21.86 -1.18 16.04
C ASP A 8 20.37 -1.31 16.38
N PHE A 9 19.73 -0.19 16.75
CA PHE A 9 18.35 -0.19 17.23
C PHE A 9 17.38 -0.77 16.19
N LEU A 10 17.50 -0.36 14.93
CA LEU A 10 16.59 -0.81 13.86
C LEU A 10 16.75 -2.31 13.58
N THR A 11 17.99 -2.83 13.67
CA THR A 11 18.25 -4.27 13.59
C THR A 11 17.57 -5.02 14.73
N GLU A 12 17.65 -4.53 15.97
CA GLU A 12 16.98 -5.20 17.11
C GLU A 12 15.45 -5.15 17.00
N VAL A 13 14.88 -4.05 16.48
CA VAL A 13 13.44 -3.95 16.17
C VAL A 13 13.06 -4.96 15.10
N ALA A 14 13.83 -5.07 14.01
CA ALA A 14 13.59 -6.04 12.94
C ALA A 14 13.67 -7.50 13.41
N LEU A 15 14.52 -7.78 14.40
CA LEU A 15 14.62 -9.10 15.04
C LEU A 15 13.51 -9.37 16.06
N GLY A 16 12.68 -8.37 16.39
CA GLY A 16 11.63 -8.47 17.41
C GLY A 16 12.15 -8.43 18.85
N ASN A 17 13.39 -7.97 19.07
CA ASN A 17 14.00 -7.90 20.40
C ASN A 17 13.58 -6.66 21.19
N VAL A 18 13.01 -5.64 20.52
CA VAL A 18 12.56 -4.40 21.16
C VAL A 18 11.03 -4.40 21.24
N THR A 19 10.49 -4.59 22.44
CA THR A 19 9.05 -4.53 22.69
C THR A 19 8.50 -3.13 22.42
N GLY A 20 7.31 -3.05 21.82
CA GLY A 20 6.64 -1.79 21.51
C GLY A 20 7.06 -1.16 20.19
N TYR A 21 7.90 -1.84 19.41
CA TYR A 21 8.40 -1.34 18.12
C TYR A 21 8.28 -2.41 17.04
N THR A 22 7.78 -2.02 15.87
CA THR A 22 7.66 -2.91 14.70
C THR A 22 8.13 -2.20 13.43
N ILE A 23 8.98 -2.84 12.64
CA ILE A 23 9.37 -2.32 11.32
C ILE A 23 8.14 -2.26 10.42
N TRP A 24 7.94 -1.11 9.77
CA TRP A 24 6.81 -0.92 8.88
C TRP A 24 7.26 -0.22 7.60
N ASN A 25 6.75 -0.71 6.47
CA ASN A 25 7.14 -0.21 5.16
C ASN A 25 6.03 -0.47 4.15
N ALA A 26 6.09 0.25 3.03
CA ALA A 26 5.32 -0.07 1.85
C ALA A 26 6.08 0.32 0.59
N MET A 27 5.67 -0.27 -0.53
CA MET A 27 6.21 -0.01 -1.85
C MET A 27 5.08 0.21 -2.85
N GLY A 28 5.36 1.00 -3.87
CA GLY A 28 4.41 1.38 -4.88
C GLY A 28 5.05 1.46 -6.24
N GLU A 29 4.30 1.15 -7.28
CA GLU A 29 4.69 1.38 -8.66
C GLU A 29 3.54 1.90 -9.50
N ARG A 30 3.89 2.58 -10.59
CA ARG A 30 2.96 3.08 -11.59
C ARG A 30 3.66 3.20 -12.94
N GLU A 31 3.23 2.40 -13.91
CA GLU A 31 3.86 2.36 -15.24
C GLU A 31 3.47 3.53 -16.14
N THR A 32 2.31 4.13 -15.92
CA THR A 32 1.81 5.23 -16.74
C THR A 32 1.18 6.32 -15.87
N MET A 33 1.89 7.45 -15.78
CA MET A 33 1.36 8.67 -15.16
C MET A 33 0.85 9.67 -16.20
N GLY A 34 -0.27 10.33 -15.91
CA GLY A 34 -0.79 11.48 -16.62
C GLY A 34 -0.46 12.82 -15.93
N THR A 35 -0.57 13.91 -16.68
CA THR A 35 -0.41 15.28 -16.15
C THR A 35 -1.71 15.75 -15.48
N THR A 36 -1.95 15.36 -14.22
CA THR A 36 -3.14 15.79 -13.48
C THR A 36 -2.80 16.85 -12.43
N ALA A 37 -3.74 17.79 -12.18
CA ALA A 37 -3.52 18.86 -11.20
C ALA A 37 -3.37 18.34 -9.77
N GLN A 38 -4.11 17.26 -9.44
CA GLN A 38 -4.14 16.66 -8.10
C GLN A 38 -3.00 15.67 -7.87
N GLY A 39 -2.22 15.39 -8.92
CA GLY A 39 -1.22 14.33 -8.94
C GLY A 39 -1.88 12.97 -8.95
N GLU A 40 -1.07 11.94 -9.04
CA GLU A 40 -1.56 10.58 -9.08
C GLU A 40 -0.81 9.72 -8.07
N ASP A 41 -1.55 8.87 -7.35
CA ASP A 41 -0.98 7.96 -6.36
C ASP A 41 -0.14 6.90 -7.07
N ILE A 42 0.94 6.43 -6.42
CA ILE A 42 1.88 5.48 -7.03
C ILE A 42 1.35 4.06 -6.91
N TRP A 43 0.33 3.76 -7.71
CA TRP A 43 -0.32 2.44 -7.82
C TRP A 43 -0.81 2.20 -9.26
N ARG A 44 -1.11 0.94 -9.61
CA ARG A 44 -1.51 0.54 -10.96
C ARG A 44 -3.02 0.33 -11.13
N GLY A 45 -3.83 1.15 -10.44
CA GLY A 45 -5.29 1.07 -10.53
C GLY A 45 -5.82 1.27 -11.96
N ASN A 46 -5.07 1.98 -12.82
CA ASN A 46 -5.39 2.22 -14.22
C ASN A 46 -5.23 0.99 -15.14
N ASP A 47 -4.61 -0.09 -14.65
CA ASP A 47 -4.42 -1.34 -15.41
C ASP A 47 -5.55 -2.35 -15.20
N LEU A 48 -6.49 -2.07 -14.28
CA LEU A 48 -7.60 -2.95 -13.92
C LEU A 48 -8.74 -2.93 -14.94
N ALA A 49 -9.44 -4.06 -15.08
CA ALA A 49 -10.61 -4.26 -15.91
C ALA A 49 -11.83 -4.81 -15.10
N PRO A 50 -12.95 -4.08 -14.98
CA PRO A 50 -13.16 -2.71 -15.46
C PRO A 50 -12.28 -1.72 -14.69
N ALA A 51 -12.01 -0.58 -15.34
CA ALA A 51 -11.29 0.52 -14.73
C ALA A 51 -12.04 0.99 -13.45
N PRO A 52 -11.31 1.29 -12.36
CA PRO A 52 -11.89 1.85 -11.16
C PRO A 52 -12.53 3.22 -11.44
N THR A 53 -13.47 3.64 -10.59
CA THR A 53 -14.05 4.99 -10.65
C THR A 53 -13.03 6.10 -10.37
N SER A 54 -11.95 5.74 -9.66
CA SER A 54 -10.78 6.59 -9.42
C SER A 54 -9.54 5.74 -9.59
N ASP A 55 -8.81 5.96 -10.67
CA ASP A 55 -7.54 5.31 -11.02
C ASP A 55 -6.32 6.21 -10.74
N THR A 56 -6.55 7.53 -10.67
CA THR A 56 -5.55 8.53 -10.30
C THR A 56 -5.29 8.59 -8.79
N THR A 57 -6.31 8.34 -7.98
CA THR A 57 -6.19 8.36 -6.51
C THR A 57 -6.80 7.10 -5.91
N ILE A 58 -6.17 6.58 -4.86
CA ILE A 58 -6.72 5.45 -4.11
C ILE A 58 -7.81 5.98 -3.18
N PRO A 59 -9.06 5.51 -3.28
CA PRO A 59 -10.14 5.90 -2.38
C PRO A 59 -9.84 5.53 -0.93
N THR A 60 -10.31 6.36 0.01
CA THR A 60 -10.33 6.03 1.44
C THR A 60 -11.66 5.37 1.78
N PRO A 61 -11.69 4.15 2.36
CA PRO A 61 -12.94 3.55 2.82
C PRO A 61 -13.64 4.39 3.91
N ALA A 62 -14.92 4.13 4.12
CA ALA A 62 -15.68 4.82 5.16
C ALA A 62 -15.12 4.53 6.57
N ALA A 63 -15.09 5.54 7.45
CA ALA A 63 -14.53 5.40 8.80
C ALA A 63 -15.26 4.34 9.65
N ALA A 64 -16.54 4.09 9.38
CA ALA A 64 -17.33 3.03 10.03
C ALA A 64 -16.97 1.61 9.58
N GLY A 65 -16.12 1.48 8.56
CA GLY A 65 -15.77 0.23 7.93
C GLY A 65 -16.83 -0.30 6.96
N GLU A 66 -16.42 -1.24 6.12
CA GLU A 66 -17.23 -1.80 5.04
C GLU A 66 -16.93 -3.30 4.86
N GLN A 67 -17.87 -4.07 4.29
CA GLN A 67 -17.55 -5.40 3.76
C GLN A 67 -16.90 -5.24 2.38
N MET A 68 -15.87 -6.03 2.10
CA MET A 68 -15.16 -5.98 0.82
C MET A 68 -15.30 -7.29 0.04
N THR A 69 -15.08 -7.22 -1.27
CA THR A 69 -15.05 -8.38 -2.15
C THR A 69 -13.68 -8.44 -2.82
N VAL A 70 -13.08 -9.63 -2.81
CA VAL A 70 -11.83 -9.96 -3.49
C VAL A 70 -12.14 -10.77 -4.75
N VAL A 71 -11.55 -10.40 -5.89
CA VAL A 71 -11.75 -11.11 -7.16
C VAL A 71 -10.49 -11.08 -8.02
N SER A 72 -10.26 -12.13 -8.81
CA SER A 72 -9.26 -12.11 -9.89
C SER A 72 -9.92 -11.77 -11.23
N GLU A 73 -9.16 -11.16 -12.14
CA GLU A 73 -9.58 -10.94 -13.53
C GLU A 73 -9.50 -12.23 -14.37
N VAL A 74 -8.97 -13.33 -13.82
CA VAL A 74 -8.86 -14.62 -14.50
C VAL A 74 -9.24 -15.82 -13.63
N ALA A 75 -9.78 -16.86 -14.27
CA ALA A 75 -10.15 -18.12 -13.60
C ALA A 75 -8.93 -18.93 -13.11
N ALA A 76 -7.73 -18.61 -13.60
CA ALA A 76 -6.49 -19.30 -13.22
C ALA A 76 -6.04 -18.97 -11.78
N ASP A 77 -6.57 -17.93 -11.15
CA ASP A 77 -6.38 -17.63 -9.72
C ASP A 77 -7.55 -18.20 -8.89
N ALA A 78 -7.81 -19.50 -9.04
CA ALA A 78 -8.85 -20.21 -8.29
C ALA A 78 -8.25 -21.34 -7.45
N SER A 79 -8.66 -21.48 -6.21
CA SER A 79 -8.31 -22.64 -5.39
C SER A 79 -9.19 -23.85 -5.73
N PRO A 80 -8.69 -25.10 -5.60
CA PRO A 80 -7.32 -25.50 -5.32
C PRO A 80 -6.49 -25.78 -6.59
N ALA A 81 -7.10 -25.74 -7.78
CA ALA A 81 -6.49 -26.23 -9.02
C ALA A 81 -5.87 -25.15 -9.91
N GLY A 82 -6.17 -23.87 -9.66
CA GLY A 82 -5.69 -22.74 -10.46
C GLY A 82 -4.16 -22.65 -10.52
N ALA A 83 -3.65 -22.08 -11.62
CA ALA A 83 -2.22 -21.94 -11.84
C ALA A 83 -1.59 -20.76 -11.06
N GLY A 84 -2.37 -19.73 -10.70
CA GLY A 84 -1.88 -18.56 -9.98
C GLY A 84 -2.24 -18.54 -8.50
N ILE A 85 -2.68 -17.41 -7.96
CA ILE A 85 -2.98 -17.26 -6.52
C ILE A 85 -4.20 -18.10 -6.15
N ARG A 86 -4.08 -18.92 -5.10
CA ARG A 86 -5.15 -19.80 -4.60
C ARG A 86 -5.69 -19.33 -3.26
N THR A 87 -4.81 -18.89 -2.38
CA THR A 87 -5.20 -18.23 -1.13
C THR A 87 -4.34 -17.00 -0.92
N LEU A 88 -4.91 -15.97 -0.30
CA LEU A 88 -4.20 -14.75 0.08
C LEU A 88 -4.57 -14.33 1.50
N ARG A 89 -3.69 -13.54 2.12
CA ARG A 89 -3.93 -12.86 3.38
C ARG A 89 -4.25 -11.40 3.09
N LEU A 90 -5.30 -10.91 3.75
CA LEU A 90 -5.63 -9.50 3.87
C LEU A 90 -5.17 -9.00 5.24
N GLU A 91 -4.38 -7.93 5.27
CA GLU A 91 -4.04 -7.19 6.49
C GLU A 91 -4.80 -5.86 6.46
N TYR A 92 -5.63 -5.63 7.48
CA TYR A 92 -6.54 -4.50 7.48
C TYR A 92 -6.75 -3.93 8.88
N LEU A 93 -7.33 -2.73 8.92
CA LEU A 93 -7.85 -2.12 10.14
C LEU A 93 -9.36 -2.26 10.17
N ASP A 94 -9.92 -2.66 11.31
CA ASP A 94 -11.36 -2.65 11.52
C ASP A 94 -11.89 -1.22 11.79
N ALA A 95 -13.19 -1.09 12.06
CA ALA A 95 -13.83 0.21 12.33
C ALA A 95 -13.20 0.97 13.51
N SER A 96 -12.69 0.26 14.51
CA SER A 96 -11.98 0.83 15.67
C SER A 96 -10.55 1.26 15.31
N GLY A 97 -10.04 0.81 14.17
CA GLY A 97 -8.68 1.04 13.73
C GLY A 97 -7.70 -0.02 14.23
N ASP A 98 -8.19 -1.13 14.77
CA ASP A 98 -7.36 -2.19 15.31
C ASP A 98 -6.90 -3.13 14.17
N GLU A 99 -5.66 -3.64 14.28
CA GLU A 99 -5.08 -4.52 13.26
C GLU A 99 -5.77 -5.87 13.25
N GLN A 100 -6.13 -6.33 12.05
CA GLN A 100 -6.79 -7.60 11.81
C GLN A 100 -6.18 -8.30 10.59
N THR A 101 -6.37 -9.62 10.51
CA THR A 101 -6.00 -10.43 9.35
C THR A 101 -7.13 -11.34 8.93
N GLU A 102 -7.34 -11.50 7.63
CA GLU A 102 -8.29 -12.47 7.07
C GLU A 102 -7.66 -13.25 5.92
N ASP A 103 -7.78 -14.58 5.96
CA ASP A 103 -7.29 -15.45 4.89
C ASP A 103 -8.43 -15.77 3.91
N ILE A 104 -8.25 -15.40 2.65
CA ILE A 104 -9.23 -15.56 1.58
C ILE A 104 -8.85 -16.74 0.70
N THR A 105 -9.80 -17.63 0.46
CA THR A 105 -9.68 -18.67 -0.58
C THR A 105 -10.25 -18.15 -1.89
N MET A 106 -9.42 -18.03 -2.91
CA MET A 106 -9.77 -17.43 -4.19
C MET A 106 -10.70 -18.33 -5.01
N ASN A 107 -11.62 -17.70 -5.75
CA ASN A 107 -12.58 -18.37 -6.64
C ASN A 107 -12.50 -17.84 -8.09
N GLY A 108 -11.28 -17.47 -8.53
CA GLY A 108 -11.03 -16.93 -9.86
C GLY A 108 -11.81 -15.63 -10.10
N THR A 109 -12.59 -15.62 -11.18
CA THR A 109 -13.43 -14.47 -11.57
C THR A 109 -14.72 -14.31 -10.75
N THR A 110 -15.02 -15.23 -9.84
CA THR A 110 -16.14 -15.07 -8.91
C THR A 110 -15.66 -14.38 -7.65
N GLY A 111 -16.28 -13.25 -7.31
CA GLY A 111 -15.93 -12.48 -6.12
C GLY A 111 -16.16 -13.28 -4.83
N VAL A 112 -15.21 -13.14 -3.90
CA VAL A 112 -15.25 -13.72 -2.57
C VAL A 112 -15.38 -12.58 -1.57
N ASN A 113 -16.49 -12.54 -0.84
CA ASN A 113 -16.71 -11.52 0.18
C ASN A 113 -15.87 -11.82 1.42
N THR A 114 -15.35 -10.78 2.03
CA THR A 114 -14.72 -10.87 3.35
C THR A 114 -15.76 -11.27 4.40
N VAL A 115 -15.34 -12.01 5.41
CA VAL A 115 -16.14 -12.31 6.60
C VAL A 115 -16.33 -11.02 7.40
N ALA A 116 -15.27 -10.21 7.53
CA ALA A 116 -15.37 -8.92 8.18
C ALA A 116 -16.26 -7.96 7.36
N THR A 117 -17.19 -7.30 8.06
CA THR A 117 -18.12 -6.32 7.46
C THR A 117 -17.80 -4.88 7.86
N ASN A 118 -16.72 -4.67 8.60
CA ASN A 118 -16.32 -3.43 9.24
C ASN A 118 -14.87 -3.05 8.91
N ILE A 119 -14.39 -3.39 7.71
CA ILE A 119 -13.02 -3.09 7.26
C ILE A 119 -12.92 -1.58 6.96
N ARG A 120 -12.12 -0.87 7.74
CA ARG A 120 -11.88 0.58 7.63
C ARG A 120 -10.74 0.92 6.67
N PHE A 121 -9.71 0.08 6.60
CA PHE A 121 -8.59 0.31 5.69
C PHE A 121 -7.87 -0.98 5.36
N VAL A 122 -7.56 -1.21 4.08
CA VAL A 122 -6.73 -2.34 3.65
C VAL A 122 -5.27 -1.90 3.64
N ASN A 123 -4.51 -2.35 4.63
CA ASN A 123 -3.09 -2.05 4.69
C ASN A 123 -2.32 -2.91 3.69
N ASP A 124 -2.56 -4.21 3.59
CA ASP A 124 -1.80 -5.06 2.69
C ASP A 124 -2.59 -6.27 2.19
N MET A 125 -2.13 -6.83 1.09
CA MET A 125 -2.57 -8.15 0.62
C MET A 125 -1.43 -8.90 -0.05
N TYR A 126 -1.30 -10.18 0.25
CA TYR A 126 -0.28 -11.06 -0.34
C TYR A 126 -0.72 -12.52 -0.37
N ALA A 127 -0.16 -13.28 -1.32
CA ALA A 127 -0.45 -14.69 -1.50
C ALA A 127 0.08 -15.53 -0.33
N LEU A 128 -0.73 -16.47 0.13
CA LEU A 128 -0.33 -17.53 1.06
C LEU A 128 -0.05 -18.83 0.33
N THR A 129 -0.85 -19.14 -0.70
CA THR A 129 -0.62 -20.28 -1.58
C THR A 129 -0.81 -19.89 -3.05
N VAL A 130 0.02 -20.48 -3.88
CA VAL A 130 0.07 -20.27 -5.34
C VAL A 130 0.13 -21.61 -6.05
N GLY A 131 -0.33 -21.64 -7.29
CA GLY A 131 -0.19 -22.78 -8.19
C GLY A 131 1.15 -22.79 -8.92
N ALA A 132 1.17 -23.42 -10.09
CA ALA A 132 2.38 -23.63 -10.89
C ALA A 132 3.06 -22.33 -11.37
N ASN A 133 2.33 -21.22 -11.48
CA ASN A 133 2.89 -19.93 -11.92
C ASN A 133 3.72 -19.26 -10.81
N GLY A 134 3.49 -19.60 -9.54
CA GLY A 134 4.15 -18.96 -8.40
C GLY A 134 3.66 -17.54 -8.07
N VAL A 135 2.82 -16.95 -8.93
CA VAL A 135 2.35 -15.55 -8.89
C VAL A 135 0.91 -15.46 -9.43
N ALA A 136 0.28 -14.29 -9.31
CA ALA A 136 -1.05 -14.01 -9.87
C ALA A 136 -1.04 -14.20 -11.39
N SER A 137 -2.06 -14.88 -11.91
CA SER A 137 -2.23 -15.11 -13.35
C SER A 137 -2.87 -13.94 -14.07
N ASP A 138 -3.54 -13.06 -13.33
CA ASP A 138 -3.97 -11.72 -13.74
C ASP A 138 -4.15 -10.86 -12.47
N HIS A 139 -4.63 -9.63 -12.61
CA HIS A 139 -4.85 -8.75 -11.47
C HIS A 139 -5.84 -9.36 -10.47
N VAL A 140 -5.49 -9.29 -9.18
CA VAL A 140 -6.38 -9.59 -8.06
C VAL A 140 -6.69 -8.29 -7.34
N LYS A 141 -7.96 -7.92 -7.27
CA LYS A 141 -8.39 -6.64 -6.68
C LYS A 141 -9.33 -6.85 -5.52
N ILE A 142 -9.29 -5.90 -4.58
CA ILE A 142 -10.25 -5.79 -3.47
C ILE A 142 -11.02 -4.47 -3.60
N TYR A 143 -12.35 -4.57 -3.53
CA TYR A 143 -13.25 -3.44 -3.71
C TYR A 143 -14.41 -3.50 -2.72
N LYS A 144 -15.14 -2.39 -2.56
CA LYS A 144 -16.36 -2.34 -1.74
C LYS A 144 -17.41 -3.32 -2.25
N THR A 145 -17.93 -4.18 -1.39
CA THR A 145 -18.99 -5.14 -1.77
C THR A 145 -20.17 -4.42 -2.44
N GLY A 146 -20.53 -4.87 -3.64
CA GLY A 146 -21.60 -4.26 -4.45
C GLY A 146 -21.21 -2.99 -5.23
N THR A 147 -19.96 -2.53 -5.17
CA THR A 147 -19.47 -1.36 -5.92
C THR A 147 -18.09 -1.64 -6.54
N VAL A 148 -18.05 -2.39 -7.64
CA VAL A 148 -16.82 -2.88 -8.30
C VAL A 148 -15.81 -1.78 -8.64
N GLY A 149 -16.29 -0.58 -8.97
CA GLY A 149 -15.40 0.55 -9.31
C GLY A 149 -14.63 1.14 -8.13
N LEU A 150 -15.03 0.86 -6.89
CA LEU A 150 -14.40 1.40 -5.69
C LEU A 150 -13.33 0.44 -5.15
N VAL A 151 -12.19 0.39 -5.84
CA VAL A 151 -11.06 -0.49 -5.55
C VAL A 151 -10.15 0.15 -4.51
N TYR A 152 -9.76 -0.61 -3.48
CA TYR A 152 -8.93 -0.12 -2.37
C TYR A 152 -7.48 -0.61 -2.43
N ASN A 153 -7.24 -1.79 -3.02
CA ASN A 153 -5.91 -2.37 -3.16
C ASN A 153 -5.92 -3.42 -4.30
N MET A 154 -4.73 -3.85 -4.74
CA MET A 154 -4.57 -4.88 -5.76
C MET A 154 -3.22 -5.59 -5.68
N ILE A 155 -3.20 -6.87 -6.06
CA ILE A 155 -2.01 -7.59 -6.51
C ILE A 155 -2.01 -7.55 -8.04
N GLN A 156 -0.90 -7.13 -8.63
CA GLN A 156 -0.78 -7.03 -10.08
C GLN A 156 -0.57 -8.40 -10.72
N LEU A 157 -0.87 -8.50 -12.02
CA LEU A 157 -0.44 -9.63 -12.86
C LEU A 157 1.05 -9.90 -12.63
N GLY A 158 1.43 -11.15 -12.41
CA GLY A 158 2.82 -11.53 -12.15
C GLY A 158 3.32 -11.20 -10.74
N GLY A 159 2.50 -10.57 -9.90
CA GLY A 159 2.81 -10.28 -8.51
C GLY A 159 2.30 -11.34 -7.54
N ASN A 160 2.82 -11.33 -6.31
CA ASN A 160 2.33 -12.13 -5.18
C ASN A 160 2.02 -11.29 -3.94
N LYS A 161 2.14 -9.97 -4.05
CA LYS A 161 1.89 -8.96 -3.02
C LYS A 161 1.43 -7.68 -3.69
N SER A 162 0.65 -6.89 -2.96
CA SER A 162 0.30 -5.55 -3.41
C SER A 162 1.51 -4.60 -3.49
N LEU A 163 1.61 -3.87 -4.61
CA LEU A 163 2.54 -2.76 -4.80
C LEU A 163 1.79 -1.43 -4.69
N VAL A 164 1.22 -1.21 -3.52
CA VAL A 164 0.48 0.00 -3.16
C VAL A 164 1.15 0.62 -1.93
N PRO A 165 1.63 1.87 -1.96
CA PRO A 165 2.38 2.49 -0.86
C PRO A 165 1.46 3.16 0.17
N HIS A 166 0.16 2.90 0.09
CA HIS A 166 -0.88 3.52 0.91
C HIS A 166 -1.08 2.69 2.18
N ARG A 167 -0.93 3.30 3.36
CA ARG A 167 -1.18 2.63 4.65
C ARG A 167 -1.90 3.56 5.61
N MET A 168 -2.70 3.02 6.51
CA MET A 168 -3.27 3.74 7.66
C MET A 168 -2.58 3.26 8.92
N VAL A 169 -2.07 4.21 9.72
CA VAL A 169 -1.45 3.91 11.02
C VAL A 169 -2.51 3.28 11.93
N PRO A 170 -2.26 2.11 12.54
CA PRO A 170 -3.21 1.50 13.44
C PRO A 170 -3.57 2.39 14.64
N ASN A 171 -4.69 2.08 15.27
CA ASN A 171 -5.07 2.68 16.54
C ASN A 171 -4.03 2.34 17.63
N ALA A 172 -3.85 3.24 18.59
CA ALA A 172 -2.85 3.13 19.68
C ALA A 172 -1.41 2.90 19.19
N LYS A 173 -1.08 3.43 18.00
CA LYS A 173 0.28 3.43 17.47
C LYS A 173 0.61 4.76 16.82
N THR A 174 1.90 5.08 16.83
CA THR A 174 2.48 6.19 16.08
C THR A 174 3.51 5.66 15.09
N LEU A 175 3.44 6.09 13.83
CA LEU A 175 4.49 5.80 12.84
C LEU A 175 5.58 6.86 12.93
N ILE A 176 6.82 6.42 13.17
CA ILE A 176 8.03 7.21 12.91
C ILE A 176 8.49 6.89 11.49
N LEU A 177 8.14 7.73 10.53
CA LEU A 177 8.62 7.65 9.16
C LEU A 177 10.11 8.01 9.14
N LEU A 178 10.96 7.02 8.88
CA LEU A 178 12.41 7.22 8.90
C LEU A 178 12.90 7.76 7.56
N GLY A 179 12.39 7.20 6.46
CA GLY A 179 12.75 7.66 5.14
C GLY A 179 11.94 7.03 4.03
N TRP A 180 12.26 7.45 2.82
CA TRP A 180 11.66 6.97 1.59
C TRP A 180 12.63 7.10 0.42
N HIS A 181 12.29 6.47 -0.69
CA HIS A 181 12.97 6.69 -1.95
C HIS A 181 11.94 6.71 -3.09
N ALA A 182 12.34 7.29 -4.20
CA ALA A 182 11.54 7.30 -5.40
C ALA A 182 12.41 7.17 -6.66
N THR A 183 11.80 6.68 -7.73
CA THR A 183 12.43 6.41 -9.01
C THR A 183 11.54 6.89 -10.14
N GLU A 184 12.17 7.35 -11.24
CA GLU A 184 11.53 7.59 -12.53
C GLU A 184 12.34 6.91 -13.64
N ALA A 185 11.67 6.14 -14.49
CA ALA A 185 12.30 5.20 -15.42
C ALA A 185 12.27 5.61 -16.90
N LYS A 186 11.57 6.68 -17.29
CA LYS A 186 11.37 7.10 -18.70
C LYS A 186 12.03 8.45 -19.04
N SER A 187 12.90 8.96 -18.18
CA SER A 187 13.55 10.26 -18.35
C SER A 187 12.54 11.42 -18.47
N LYS A 188 11.44 11.32 -17.73
CA LYS A 188 10.45 12.38 -17.57
C LYS A 188 10.62 13.00 -16.21
N ARG A 189 10.59 14.33 -16.14
CA ARG A 189 10.66 15.00 -14.85
C ARG A 189 9.36 14.75 -14.08
N VAL A 190 9.49 14.21 -12.86
CA VAL A 190 8.38 13.97 -11.95
C VAL A 190 8.68 14.57 -10.59
N ALA A 191 7.72 15.30 -10.03
CA ALA A 191 7.74 15.69 -8.63
C ALA A 191 6.99 14.63 -7.81
N MET A 192 7.73 13.82 -7.06
CA MET A 192 7.20 12.80 -6.15
C MET A 192 7.06 13.40 -4.76
N ARG A 193 5.96 13.09 -4.06
CA ARG A 193 5.69 13.59 -2.71
C ARG A 193 5.16 12.48 -1.83
N ILE A 194 5.77 12.34 -0.66
CA ILE A 194 5.19 11.56 0.43
C ILE A 194 4.25 12.46 1.23
N ARG A 195 3.07 11.93 1.56
CA ARG A 195 1.94 12.69 2.09
C ARG A 195 1.28 11.90 3.22
N SER A 196 0.62 12.60 4.15
CA SER A 196 -0.31 11.94 5.06
C SER A 196 -1.50 12.82 5.45
N THR A 197 -2.54 12.21 6.05
CA THR A 197 -3.74 12.92 6.50
C THR A 197 -3.58 13.61 7.85
N ASP A 198 -2.39 14.13 8.14
CA ASP A 198 -2.10 14.89 9.33
C ASP A 198 -1.10 16.02 9.05
N MET A 199 -1.10 17.03 9.91
CA MET A 199 -0.05 18.04 9.98
C MET A 199 0.34 18.26 11.43
N ASN A 200 1.63 18.18 11.73
CA ASN A 200 2.18 18.34 13.08
C ASN A 200 1.49 17.44 14.12
N GLY A 201 1.23 16.17 13.78
CA GLY A 201 0.57 15.20 14.67
C GLY A 201 -0.95 15.38 14.81
N VAL A 202 -1.55 16.36 14.12
CA VAL A 202 -3.01 16.58 14.15
C VAL A 202 -3.63 16.04 12.87
N ILE A 203 -4.56 15.09 13.01
CA ILE A 203 -5.30 14.50 11.88
C ILE A 203 -6.17 15.56 11.21
N ILE A 204 -6.10 15.61 9.87
CA ILE A 204 -6.97 16.42 9.02
C ILE A 204 -7.70 15.46 8.08
N SER A 205 -8.92 15.10 8.47
CA SER A 205 -9.73 14.12 7.74
C SER A 205 -9.87 14.49 6.26
N GLY A 206 -9.51 13.55 5.37
CA GLY A 206 -9.62 13.71 3.92
C GLY A 206 -8.60 14.64 3.26
N VAL A 207 -7.66 15.25 4.01
CA VAL A 207 -6.68 16.18 3.46
C VAL A 207 -5.28 15.59 3.56
N PHE A 208 -4.66 15.27 2.42
CA PHE A 208 -3.29 14.78 2.35
C PHE A 208 -2.28 15.92 2.32
N CYS A 209 -1.67 16.20 3.46
CA CYS A 209 -0.59 17.17 3.61
C CYS A 209 0.75 16.60 3.11
N PHE A 210 1.55 17.45 2.46
CA PHE A 210 2.89 17.07 2.03
C PHE A 210 3.83 16.97 3.23
N LYS A 211 4.63 15.90 3.25
CA LYS A 211 5.63 15.64 4.30
C LYS A 211 7.06 15.82 3.79
N ASP A 212 7.32 15.39 2.55
CA ASP A 212 8.58 15.63 1.85
C ASP A 212 8.37 15.59 0.32
N THR A 213 9.33 16.06 -0.47
CA THR A 213 9.26 16.13 -1.94
C THR A 213 10.59 15.81 -2.58
N ALA A 214 10.55 15.01 -3.66
CA ALA A 214 11.68 14.72 -4.52
C ALA A 214 11.36 15.08 -5.97
N TYR A 215 12.31 15.70 -6.67
CA TYR A 215 12.24 15.91 -8.13
C TYR A 215 13.20 14.94 -8.81
N ILE A 216 12.68 14.15 -9.74
CA ILE A 216 13.39 13.00 -10.32
C ILE A 216 13.24 13.05 -11.84
N ASN A 217 14.28 12.65 -12.56
CA ASN A 217 14.27 12.52 -14.01
C ASN A 217 15.26 11.42 -14.42
N GLY A 218 14.75 10.28 -14.88
CA GLY A 218 15.53 9.15 -15.38
C GLY A 218 16.49 8.57 -14.36
N THR A 219 16.12 8.57 -13.07
CA THR A 219 17.02 8.22 -11.97
C THR A 219 16.25 7.78 -10.72
N THR A 220 16.98 7.41 -9.67
CA THR A 220 16.49 7.10 -8.33
C THR A 220 17.11 8.07 -7.33
N THR A 221 16.36 8.48 -6.32
CA THR A 221 16.79 9.48 -5.32
C THR A 221 17.91 9.00 -4.38
N GLY A 222 18.11 7.68 -4.27
CA GLY A 222 18.72 7.10 -3.09
C GLY A 222 17.80 7.24 -1.86
N GLN A 223 18.34 7.05 -0.66
CA GLN A 223 17.58 7.18 0.58
C GLN A 223 17.37 8.65 0.96
N LEU A 224 16.11 9.04 1.13
CA LEU A 224 15.69 10.33 1.65
C LEU A 224 15.22 10.16 3.10
N GLU A 225 15.95 10.74 4.03
CA GLU A 225 15.64 10.68 5.46
C GLU A 225 14.66 11.80 5.85
N THR A 226 13.61 11.48 6.61
CA THR A 226 12.58 12.45 7.00
C THR A 226 12.41 12.58 8.52
N ARG A 227 12.32 11.44 9.23
CA ARG A 227 12.11 11.37 10.70
C ARG A 227 10.85 12.13 11.13
N ILE A 228 9.72 11.78 10.52
CA ILE A 228 8.43 12.44 10.72
C ILE A 228 7.51 11.53 11.53
N GLU A 229 6.90 12.09 12.57
CA GLU A 229 5.83 11.43 13.33
C GLU A 229 4.50 11.53 12.59
N ILE A 230 3.81 10.39 12.47
CA ILE A 230 2.50 10.27 11.83
C ILE A 230 1.58 9.56 12.84
N PRO A 231 0.52 10.24 13.34
CA PRO A 231 -0.30 9.75 14.43
C PRO A 231 -1.20 8.58 13.98
N ALA A 232 -1.74 7.86 14.97
CA ALA A 232 -2.78 6.84 14.79
C ALA A 232 -3.89 7.30 13.84
N LEU A 233 -4.40 6.39 13.02
CA LEU A 233 -5.47 6.61 12.03
C LEU A 233 -5.14 7.62 10.91
N SER A 234 -3.95 8.21 10.89
CA SER A 234 -3.47 8.96 9.74
C SER A 234 -3.11 8.01 8.60
N ILE A 235 -3.39 8.42 7.38
CA ILE A 235 -3.12 7.65 6.17
C ILE A 235 -1.88 8.23 5.51
N ILE A 236 -0.86 7.41 5.27
CA ILE A 236 0.35 7.77 4.54
C ILE A 236 0.32 7.24 3.11
N LYS A 237 0.76 8.05 2.14
CA LYS A 237 0.90 7.65 0.74
C LYS A 237 2.00 8.39 0.00
N VAL A 238 2.30 7.93 -1.21
CA VAL A 238 3.19 8.62 -2.16
C VAL A 238 2.41 8.90 -3.44
N SER A 239 2.68 10.06 -4.04
CA SER A 239 2.03 10.50 -5.28
C SER A 239 2.98 11.33 -6.12
N GLY A 240 2.78 11.32 -7.43
CA GLY A 240 3.64 12.01 -8.40
C GLY A 240 2.89 13.00 -9.28
N TRP A 241 3.62 14.02 -9.72
CA TRP A 241 3.19 15.00 -10.72
C TRP A 241 4.23 15.01 -11.84
N PRO A 242 3.98 14.30 -12.95
CA PRO A 242 4.87 14.34 -14.08
C PRO A 242 4.69 15.65 -14.87
N ASP A 243 5.77 16.16 -15.45
CA ASP A 243 5.69 17.29 -16.40
C ASP A 243 5.10 16.83 -17.76
N GLU A 244 5.16 15.52 -18.06
CA GLU A 244 4.71 14.91 -19.30
C GLU A 244 3.99 13.57 -19.06
N ASN A 245 3.01 13.24 -19.90
CA ASN A 245 2.30 11.95 -19.82
C ASN A 245 3.25 10.75 -20.01
N LEU A 246 2.83 9.58 -19.53
CA LEU A 246 3.51 8.28 -19.61
C LEU A 246 4.87 8.26 -18.87
N ALA A 247 4.98 8.96 -17.74
CA ALA A 247 6.08 8.71 -16.79
C ALA A 247 5.84 7.37 -16.08
N GLU A 248 6.93 6.65 -15.81
CA GLU A 248 6.93 5.39 -15.06
C GLU A 248 7.68 5.63 -13.76
N THR A 249 7.04 5.33 -12.64
CA THR A 249 7.55 5.67 -11.32
C THR A 249 7.39 4.52 -10.35
N SER A 250 8.30 4.47 -9.38
CA SER A 250 8.18 3.60 -8.22
C SER A 250 8.67 4.31 -6.97
N CYS A 251 8.26 3.81 -5.82
CA CYS A 251 8.68 4.32 -4.53
C CYS A 251 8.65 3.24 -3.47
N SER A 252 9.40 3.47 -2.40
CA SER A 252 9.15 2.79 -1.13
C SER A 252 9.39 3.75 0.02
N TRP A 253 8.78 3.47 1.16
CA TRP A 253 9.04 4.16 2.41
C TRP A 253 9.19 3.15 3.53
N TRP A 254 9.91 3.55 4.58
CA TRP A 254 10.14 2.74 5.76
C TRP A 254 10.10 3.58 7.03
N GLY A 255 9.72 2.92 8.11
CA GLY A 255 9.62 3.51 9.42
C GLY A 255 9.46 2.44 10.49
N VAL A 256 9.11 2.91 11.68
CA VAL A 256 8.84 2.05 12.82
C VAL A 256 7.50 2.47 13.41
N LEU A 257 6.61 1.50 13.62
CA LEU A 257 5.43 1.69 14.46
C LEU A 257 5.86 1.61 15.92
N VAL A 258 5.39 2.56 16.72
CA VAL A 258 5.59 2.65 18.16
C VAL A 258 4.25 2.46 18.83
N ASP A 259 4.15 1.53 19.77
CA ASP A 259 2.94 1.32 20.57
C ASP A 259 2.78 2.46 21.59
N ASP A 260 1.56 2.99 21.71
CA ASP A 260 1.20 4.06 22.67
C ASP A 260 0.85 3.53 24.08
#